data_AF-A0A2K1J184-F1
#
_entry.id   AF-A0A2K1J184-F1
#
_cell.length_a   1.000
_cell.length_b   1.000
_cell.length_c   1.000
_cell.angle_alpha   90.00
_cell.angle_beta   90.00
_cell.angle_gamma   90.00
#
_symmetry.space_group_name_H-M   'P 1'
#
loop_
_entity.id
_entity.type
_entity.pdbx_description
1 polymer ?
#
loop_
_entity_poly.entity_id
_entity_poly.type
_entity_poly.pdbx_seq_one_letter_code
_entity_poly.pdbx_strand_id
1 'polypeptide(L)'
;MLVQDAEARSPLPGSPHRSGSSGRGCYCFFDQEKQKAVLNELVGKLTDVCWDKCITSTPGSKLSSSESSCLTYCAQRFLETSSLILRRFQNLQ
;
A
#
# COMPACT_ATOMS: atom_id res chain seq x y z
N MET A 1 -0.25 -20.08 -20.24
CA MET A 1 0.62 -19.35 -21.19
C MET A 1 -0.11 -19.44 -22.53
N LEU A 2 -0.94 -18.51 -22.97
CA LEU A 2 -0.92 -17.05 -22.88
C LEU A 2 -2.35 -16.54 -22.59
N VAL A 3 -2.48 -15.61 -21.66
CA VAL A 3 -3.72 -14.85 -21.46
C VAL A 3 -3.64 -13.66 -22.41
N GLN A 4 -4.23 -13.80 -23.59
CA GLN A 4 -4.51 -12.69 -24.49
C GLN A 4 -5.90 -12.19 -24.12
N ASP A 5 -5.96 -11.10 -23.36
CA ASP A 5 -6.99 -10.06 -23.51
C ASP A 5 -6.50 -8.85 -22.71
N ALA A 6 -5.76 -8.01 -23.42
CA ALA A 6 -5.37 -6.70 -22.99
C ALA A 6 -6.50 -5.72 -23.32
N GLU A 7 -6.71 -4.75 -22.42
CA GLU A 7 -7.36 -3.46 -22.65
C GLU A 7 -8.87 -3.33 -22.35
N ALA A 8 -9.19 -3.19 -21.06
CA ALA A 8 -10.16 -2.19 -20.60
C ALA A 8 -9.73 -1.64 -19.25
N ARG A 9 -8.59 -0.94 -19.22
CA ARG A 9 -8.12 -0.22 -18.04
C ARG A 9 -8.56 1.23 -18.22
N SER A 10 -9.63 1.60 -17.51
CA SER A 10 -10.21 2.94 -17.48
C SER A 10 -9.12 4.03 -17.30
N PRO A 11 -9.30 5.24 -17.83
CA PRO A 11 -8.31 6.30 -17.70
C PRO A 11 -8.19 6.72 -16.23
N LEU A 12 -6.98 6.66 -15.68
CA LEU A 12 -6.66 7.34 -14.43
C LEU A 12 -6.68 8.86 -14.65
N PRO A 13 -7.11 9.66 -13.66
CA PRO A 13 -7.14 11.11 -13.79
C PRO A 13 -5.70 11.65 -13.83
N GLY A 14 -5.28 12.25 -14.96
CA GLY A 14 -4.00 12.97 -15.07
C GLY A 14 -3.18 12.78 -16.34
N SER A 15 -3.75 12.31 -17.45
CA SER A 15 -3.01 12.15 -18.72
C SER A 15 -2.39 13.48 -19.21
N PRO A 16 -1.05 13.59 -19.36
CA PRO A 16 -0.45 14.77 -19.98
C PRO A 16 -0.61 14.67 -21.50
N HIS A 17 -1.15 15.73 -22.10
CA HIS A 17 -1.20 15.92 -23.55
C HIS A 17 0.21 15.85 -24.14
N ARG A 18 0.41 14.99 -25.13
CA ARG A 18 1.70 14.73 -25.76
C ARG A 18 2.06 15.89 -26.71
N SER A 19 2.92 16.79 -26.24
CA SER A 19 3.68 17.71 -27.10
C SER A 19 5.17 17.60 -26.76
N GLY A 20 5.98 17.36 -27.78
CA GLY A 20 7.38 16.94 -27.66
C GLY A 20 8.33 17.98 -27.07
N SER A 21 9.35 17.48 -26.37
CA SER A 21 10.74 17.98 -26.30
C SER A 21 11.46 17.30 -25.11
N SER A 22 12.72 16.94 -25.34
CA SER A 22 13.63 16.18 -24.49
C SER A 22 13.59 16.45 -22.98
N GLY A 23 13.75 15.37 -22.18
CA GLY A 23 14.33 15.46 -20.83
C GLY A 23 13.47 15.03 -19.62
N ARG A 24 12.27 14.45 -19.78
CA ARG A 24 11.34 14.23 -18.64
C ARG A 24 10.83 12.77 -18.49
N GLY A 25 11.68 11.79 -18.77
CA GLY A 25 11.35 10.36 -18.60
C GLY A 25 11.80 9.73 -17.27
N CYS A 26 12.58 10.44 -16.44
CA CYS A 26 13.32 9.79 -15.35
C CYS A 26 12.77 10.08 -13.94
N TYR A 27 12.36 11.32 -13.65
CA TYR A 27 11.91 11.68 -12.29
C TYR A 27 10.57 11.04 -11.90
N CYS A 28 9.58 11.05 -12.81
CA CYS A 28 8.28 10.44 -12.55
C CYS A 28 8.36 8.91 -12.38
N PHE A 29 9.24 8.25 -13.15
CA PHE A 29 9.51 6.82 -12.96
C PHE A 29 10.12 6.55 -11.59
N PHE A 30 11.13 7.33 -11.19
CA PHE A 30 11.75 7.22 -9.87
C PHE A 30 10.74 7.44 -8.73
N ASP A 31 9.87 8.46 -8.84
CA ASP A 31 8.82 8.71 -7.84
C ASP A 31 7.82 7.55 -7.77
N GLN A 32 7.43 6.98 -8.92
CA GLN A 32 6.52 5.83 -8.95
C GLN A 32 7.14 4.59 -8.28
N GLU A 33 8.40 4.27 -8.59
CA GLU A 33 9.10 3.15 -7.97
C GLU A 33 9.30 3.37 -6.47
N LYS A 34 9.58 4.62 -6.05
CA LYS A 34 9.63 4.99 -4.63
C LYS A 34 8.29 4.75 -3.94
N GLN A 35 7.16 5.15 -4.52
CA GLN A 35 5.86 4.91 -3.93
C GLN A 35 5.57 3.40 -3.78
N LYS A 36 5.94 2.59 -4.77
CA LYS A 36 5.80 1.12 -4.70
C LYS A 36 6.65 0.53 -3.57
N ALA A 37 7.90 0.97 -3.44
CA ALA A 37 8.80 0.51 -2.37
C ALA A 37 8.24 0.83 -0.99
N VAL A 38 7.75 2.06 -0.77
CA VAL A 38 7.12 2.48 0.49
C VAL A 38 5.86 1.66 0.78
N LEU A 39 5.03 1.40 -0.23
CA LEU A 39 3.82 0.59 -0.06
C LEU A 39 4.18 -0.86 0.32
N ASN A 40 5.16 -1.46 -0.34
CA ASN A 40 5.62 -2.81 -0.04
C ASN A 40 6.16 -2.92 1.40
N GLU A 41 6.95 -1.93 1.84
CA GLU A 41 7.43 -1.87 3.22
C GLU A 41 6.28 -1.75 4.22
N LEU A 42 5.29 -0.90 3.93
CA LEU A 42 4.10 -0.74 4.77
C LEU A 42 3.29 -2.04 4.87
N VAL A 43 3.08 -2.72 3.74
CA VAL A 43 2.39 -4.02 3.70
C VAL A 43 3.14 -5.04 4.56
N GLY A 44 4.46 -5.14 4.41
CA GLY A 44 5.27 -6.04 5.23
C GLY A 44 5.13 -5.76 6.73
N LYS A 45 5.24 -4.49 7.15
CA LYS A 45 5.07 -4.10 8.55
C LYS A 45 3.68 -4.42 9.09
N LEU A 46 2.64 -4.15 8.30
CA LEU A 46 1.26 -4.49 8.67
C LEU A 46 1.09 -6.00 8.81
N THR A 47 1.66 -6.77 7.88
CA THR A 47 1.64 -8.23 7.93
C THR A 47 2.29 -8.72 9.21
N ASP A 48 3.51 -8.30 9.54
CA ASP A 48 4.22 -8.76 10.74
C ASP A 48 3.45 -8.40 12.02
N VAL A 49 3.09 -7.12 12.18
CA VAL A 49 2.43 -6.62 13.40
C VAL A 49 1.05 -7.24 13.57
N CYS A 50 0.25 -7.30 12.52
CA CYS A 50 -1.11 -7.81 12.63
C CYS A 50 -1.16 -9.33 12.67
N TRP A 51 -0.17 -10.03 12.11
CA TRP A 51 -0.04 -11.47 12.28
C TRP A 51 0.12 -11.83 13.76
N ASP A 52 1.10 -11.25 14.44
CA ASP A 52 1.37 -11.52 15.86
C ASP A 52 0.19 -11.18 16.78
N LYS A 53 -0.65 -10.21 16.40
CA LYS A 53 -1.81 -9.80 17.19
C LYS A 53 -3.05 -10.64 16.93
N CYS A 54 -3.30 -11.03 15.69
CA CYS A 54 -4.57 -11.60 15.28
C CYS A 54 -4.52 -13.11 15.04
N ILE A 55 -3.35 -13.66 14.72
CA ILE A 55 -3.18 -15.08 14.40
C ILE A 55 -2.45 -15.76 15.55
N THR A 56 -3.22 -16.17 16.57
CA THR A 56 -2.70 -16.77 17.82
C THR A 56 -2.59 -18.29 17.77
N SER A 57 -3.09 -18.90 16.70
CA SER A 57 -3.05 -20.34 16.44
C SER A 57 -2.87 -20.56 14.95
N THR A 58 -2.47 -21.75 14.55
CA THR A 58 -2.35 -22.08 13.12
C THR A 58 -3.71 -21.88 12.44
N PRO A 59 -3.84 -20.93 11.50
CA PRO A 59 -5.10 -20.67 10.83
C PRO A 59 -5.50 -21.89 9.99
N GLY A 60 -6.80 -22.09 9.81
CA GLY A 60 -7.32 -23.12 8.90
C GLY A 60 -7.07 -22.78 7.44
N SER A 61 -7.75 -23.48 6.53
CA SER A 61 -7.70 -23.18 5.09
C SER A 61 -8.26 -21.79 4.72
N LYS A 62 -8.94 -21.14 5.67
CA LYS A 62 -9.47 -19.78 5.57
C LYS A 62 -9.36 -19.11 6.94
N LEU A 63 -9.30 -17.78 6.92
CA LEU A 63 -9.45 -16.98 8.12
C LEU A 63 -10.89 -17.12 8.64
N SER A 64 -11.02 -17.28 9.96
CA SER A 64 -12.28 -17.14 10.66
C SER A 64 -12.80 -15.70 10.60
N SER A 65 -14.08 -15.52 10.91
CA SER A 65 -14.69 -14.20 10.99
C SER A 65 -13.99 -13.30 12.01
N SER A 66 -13.59 -13.85 13.15
CA SER A 66 -12.87 -13.12 14.20
C SER A 66 -11.47 -12.70 13.78
N GLU A 67 -10.71 -13.57 13.10
CA GLU A 67 -9.38 -13.23 12.57
C GLU A 67 -9.50 -12.12 11.51
N SER A 68 -10.47 -12.23 10.61
CA SER A 68 -10.71 -11.23 9.56
C SER A 68 -11.09 -9.86 10.13
N SER A 69 -11.98 -9.83 11.14
CA SER A 69 -12.31 -8.60 11.87
C SER A 69 -11.11 -8.05 12.61
N CYS A 70 -10.33 -8.89 13.30
CA CYS A 70 -9.12 -8.46 14.00
C CYS A 70 -8.12 -7.79 13.05
N LEU A 71 -7.82 -8.42 11.91
CA LEU A 71 -6.89 -7.88 10.92
C LEU A 71 -7.34 -6.51 10.38
N THR A 72 -8.66 -6.36 10.14
CA THR A 72 -9.25 -5.08 9.70
C THR A 72 -9.01 -3.98 10.73
N TYR A 73 -9.33 -4.25 12.00
CA TYR A 73 -9.13 -3.28 13.08
C TYR A 73 -7.64 -3.01 13.34
N CYS A 74 -6.80 -4.04 13.31
CA CYS A 74 -5.36 -3.92 13.51
C CYS A 74 -4.73 -2.98 12.47
N ALA A 75 -5.01 -3.22 11.19
CA ALA A 75 -4.47 -2.40 10.11
C ALA A 75 -4.94 -0.95 10.21
N GLN A 76 -6.23 -0.73 10.47
CA GLN A 76 -6.78 0.63 10.67
C GLN A 76 -6.08 1.34 11.83
N ARG A 77 -5.95 0.68 12.99
CA ARG A 77 -5.34 1.27 14.19
C ARG A 77 -3.84 1.53 14.03
N PHE A 78 -3.14 0.68 13.30
CA PHE A 78 -1.74 0.89 12.98
C PHE A 78 -1.54 2.17 12.17
N LEU A 79 -2.36 2.37 11.12
CA LEU A 79 -2.28 3.56 10.27
C LEU A 79 -2.69 4.84 11.02
N GLU A 80 -3.75 4.78 11.83
CA GLU A 80 -4.20 5.90 12.66
C GLU A 80 -3.11 6.32 13.66
N THR A 81 -2.52 5.35 14.36
CA THR A 81 -1.49 5.61 15.37
C THR A 81 -0.20 6.10 14.73
N SER A 82 0.23 5.49 13.63
CA SER A 82 1.40 5.95 12.86
C SER A 82 1.22 7.40 12.41
N SER A 83 0.05 7.76 11.89
CA SER A 83 -0.27 9.13 11.47
C SER A 83 -0.26 10.11 12.64
N LEU A 84 -0.80 9.72 13.80
CA LEU A 84 -0.78 10.53 15.02
C LEU A 84 0.66 10.82 15.46
N ILE A 85 1.51 9.79 15.50
CA ILE A 85 2.92 9.92 15.88
C ILE A 85 3.65 10.86 14.92
N LEU A 86 3.47 10.69 13.60
CA LEU A 86 4.09 11.56 12.60
C LEU A 86 3.68 13.03 12.77
N ARG A 87 2.39 13.31 13.01
CA ARG A 87 1.91 14.68 13.28
C ARG A 87 2.53 15.27 14.53
N ARG A 88 2.73 14.47 15.58
CA ARG A 88 3.39 14.93 16.81
C ARG A 88 4.84 15.33 16.55
N PHE A 89 5.59 14.54 15.77
CA PHE A 89 6.95 14.90 15.40
C PHE A 89 7.03 16.18 14.56
N GLN A 90 6.10 16.38 13.63
CA GLN A 90 6.03 17.61 12.83
C GLN A 90 5.77 18.86 13.69
N ASN A 91 4.98 18.74 14.76
CA ASN A 91 4.70 19.86 15.68
C ASN A 91 5.85 20.17 16.65
N LEU A 92 6.91 19.35 16.69
CA LEU A 92 8.10 19.59 17.51
C LEU A 92 9.22 20.29 16.73
N GLN A 93 9.08 20.45 15.41
CA GLN A 93 10.01 21.15 14.52
C GLN A 93 9.53 22.58 14.27
#